data_AF-A0A9E4ZXF0-F1
#
_entry.id   AF-A0A9E4ZXF0-F1
#
_cell.length_a   1.000
_cell.length_b   1.000
_cell.length_c   1.000
_cell.angle_alpha   90.00
_cell.angle_beta   90.00
_cell.angle_gamma   90.00
#
_symmetry.space_group_name_H-M   'P 1'
#
loop_
_entity.id
_entity.type
_entity.pdbx_description
1 polymer ?
#
loop_
_entity_poly.entity_id
_entity_poly.type
_entity_poly.pdbx_seq_one_letter_code
_entity_poly.pdbx_strand_id
1 'polypeptide(L)'
;MKGIPVKRLNKLVSELREKGFWAERHSYSIRVMNKEVFVASLHLYPGFNEAVLRLIDASSNSASVIADTIEGVLRKHLPEYTVRRVFLKPALTV
;
A
#
# COMPACT_ATOMS: atom_id res chain seq x y z
N MET A 1 -13.20 19.17 -4.34
CA MET A 1 -12.27 18.01 -4.39
C MET A 1 -12.87 16.89 -3.55
N LYS A 2 -13.15 15.70 -4.11
CA LYS A 2 -13.66 14.57 -3.30
C LYS A 2 -12.48 13.91 -2.60
N GLY A 3 -12.45 13.96 -1.27
CA GLY A 3 -11.51 13.18 -0.46
C GLY A 3 -12.01 11.75 -0.25
N ILE A 4 -11.13 10.85 0.20
CA ILE A 4 -11.54 9.51 0.62
C ILE A 4 -12.16 9.62 2.02
N PRO A 5 -13.35 9.05 2.27
CA PRO A 5 -13.92 9.01 3.61
C PRO A 5 -12.95 8.37 4.61
N VAL A 6 -12.69 9.05 5.73
CA VAL A 6 -11.76 8.57 6.77
C VAL A 6 -12.11 7.16 7.24
N LYS A 7 -13.40 6.84 7.34
CA LYS A 7 -13.89 5.50 7.70
C LYS A 7 -13.41 4.41 6.74
N ARG A 8 -13.32 4.69 5.42
CA ARG A 8 -12.79 3.74 4.43
C ARG A 8 -11.29 3.55 4.60
N LEU A 9 -10.55 4.65 4.82
CA LEU A 9 -9.10 4.57 5.08
C LEU A 9 -8.78 3.77 6.34
N ASN A 10 -9.53 3.99 7.43
CA ASN A 10 -9.35 3.25 8.67
C ASN A 10 -9.65 1.76 8.50
N LYS A 11 -10.69 1.41 7.73
CA LYS A 11 -11.01 0.01 7.41
C LYS A 11 -9.91 -0.64 6.57
N LEU A 12 -9.39 0.05 5.57
CA LEU A 12 -8.28 -0.43 4.75
C LEU A 12 -7.06 -0.74 5.62
N VAL A 13 -6.68 0.18 6.52
CA VAL A 13 -5.56 -0.02 7.44
C VAL A 13 -5.82 -1.16 8.42
N SER A 14 -7.03 -1.28 8.97
CA SER A 14 -7.41 -2.39 9.86
C SER A 14 -7.25 -3.73 9.16
N GLU A 15 -7.75 -3.85 7.93
CA GLU A 15 -7.69 -5.11 7.19
C GLU A 15 -6.26 -5.48 6.79
N LEU A 16 -5.39 -4.50 6.46
CA LEU A 16 -3.96 -4.77 6.28
C LEU A 16 -3.33 -5.35 7.56
N ARG A 17 -3.73 -4.86 8.74
CA ARG A 17 -3.28 -5.39 10.03
C ARG A 17 -3.77 -6.81 10.30
N GLU A 18 -5.03 -7.09 9.98
CA GLU A 18 -5.61 -8.43 10.06
C GLU A 18 -4.91 -9.44 9.11
N LYS A 19 -4.32 -8.96 8.01
CA LYS A 19 -3.49 -9.76 7.09
C LYS A 19 -2.04 -9.97 7.57
N GLY A 20 -1.70 -9.53 8.78
CA GLY A 20 -0.38 -9.74 9.39
C GLY A 20 0.65 -8.67 9.06
N PHE A 21 0.27 -7.56 8.42
CA PHE A 21 1.15 -6.41 8.23
C PHE A 21 1.07 -5.47 9.43
N TRP A 22 2.15 -4.75 9.70
CA TRP A 22 2.02 -3.48 10.40
C TRP A 22 1.69 -2.41 9.36
N ALA A 23 0.64 -1.63 9.58
CA ALA A 23 0.20 -0.60 8.65
C ALA A 23 -0.25 0.66 9.39
N GLU A 24 0.13 1.83 8.86
CA GLU A 24 -0.20 3.13 9.44
C GLU A 24 -0.43 4.19 8.35
N ARG A 25 -1.34 5.13 8.60
CA ARG A 25 -1.52 6.32 7.77
C ARG A 25 -0.39 7.30 8.04
N HIS A 26 0.23 7.83 7.00
CA HIS A 26 1.28 8.83 7.09
C HIS A 26 1.06 9.91 6.02
N SER A 27 0.57 11.08 6.43
CA SER A 27 0.21 12.20 5.55
C SER A 27 -0.75 11.78 4.41
N TYR A 28 -0.21 11.51 3.22
CA TYR A 28 -0.93 11.13 2.00
C TYR A 28 -0.63 9.69 1.54
N SER A 29 0.01 8.89 2.40
CA SER A 29 0.29 7.48 2.13
C SER A 29 -0.10 6.59 3.31
N ILE A 30 -0.08 5.29 3.05
CA ILE A 30 -0.17 4.24 4.05
C ILE A 30 1.15 3.48 3.97
N ARG A 31 1.90 3.47 5.07
CA ARG A 31 3.14 2.71 5.19
C ARG A 31 2.80 1.29 5.61
N VAL A 32 3.48 0.32 5.02
CA VAL A 32 3.28 -1.10 5.28
C VAL A 32 4.61 -1.75 5.60
N MET A 33 4.67 -2.46 6.73
CA MET A 33 5.81 -3.24 7.18
C MET A 33 5.41 -4.71 7.34
N ASN A 34 6.36 -5.60 7.08
CA ASN A 34 6.24 -7.04 7.32
C ASN A 34 7.46 -7.48 8.14
N LYS A 35 7.23 -8.15 9.27
CA LYS A 35 8.30 -8.58 10.20
C LYS A 35 9.34 -7.47 10.47
N GLU A 36 8.86 -6.29 10.87
CA GLU A 36 9.69 -5.11 11.19
C GLU A 36 10.45 -4.47 10.01
N VAL A 37 10.27 -4.96 8.79
CA VAL A 37 10.88 -4.37 7.59
C VAL A 37 9.85 -3.55 6.81
N PHE A 38 10.22 -2.35 6.38
CA PHE A 38 9.40 -1.56 5.45
C PHE A 38 9.35 -2.23 4.09
N VAL A 39 8.18 -2.77 3.73
CA VAL A 39 8.00 -3.51 2.47
C VAL A 39 7.27 -2.69 1.42
N ALA A 40 6.39 -1.76 1.83
CA ALA A 40 5.65 -0.95 0.87
C ALA A 40 5.18 0.41 1.42
N SER A 41 4.92 1.32 0.49
CA SER A 41 4.17 2.55 0.72
C SER A 41 3.07 2.68 -0.33
N LEU A 42 1.85 2.89 0.13
CA LEU A 42 0.67 3.07 -0.71
C LEU A 42 0.27 4.54 -0.73
N HIS A 43 0.45 5.22 -1.86
CA HIS A 43 0.08 6.62 -2.04
C HIS A 43 -1.29 6.71 -2.71
N LEU A 44 -2.19 7.52 -2.17
CA LEU A 44 -3.54 7.67 -2.68
C LEU A 44 -3.72 9.07 -3.28
N TYR A 45 -4.22 9.14 -4.52
CA TYR A 45 -4.46 10.37 -5.25
C TYR A 45 -5.96 10.51 -5.60
N PRO A 46 -6.79 11.04 -4.68
CA PRO A 46 -8.25 11.06 -4.88
C PRO A 46 -8.73 11.91 -6.04
N GLY A 47 -7.98 12.94 -6.43
CA GLY A 47 -8.29 13.74 -7.61
C GLY A 47 -8.22 12.96 -8.94
N PHE A 48 -7.52 11.83 -8.94
CA PHE A 48 -7.24 11.03 -10.15
C PHE A 48 -7.77 9.59 -10.05
N ASN A 49 -8.39 9.21 -8.92
CA ASN A 49 -8.70 7.81 -8.59
C ASN A 49 -7.50 6.87 -8.85
N GLU A 50 -6.29 7.33 -8.50
CA GLU A 50 -5.06 6.55 -8.65
C GLU A 50 -4.49 6.17 -7.28
N ALA A 51 -4.06 4.93 -7.17
CA ALA A 51 -3.30 4.41 -6.05
C ALA A 51 -1.93 3.93 -6.55
N VAL A 52 -0.85 4.46 -5.97
CA VAL A 52 0.51 4.03 -6.31
C VAL A 52 1.05 3.17 -5.19
N LEU A 53 1.23 1.88 -5.46
CA LEU A 53 1.83 0.92 -4.54
C LEU A 53 3.33 0.80 -4.83
N ARG A 54 4.14 1.40 -3.97
CA ARG A 54 5.61 1.33 -4.05
C ARG A 54 6.10 0.17 -3.20
N LEU A 55 6.78 -0.79 -3.81
CA LEU A 55 7.36 -1.97 -3.16
C LEU A 55 8.86 -1.74 -3.00
N ILE A 56 9.37 -1.80 -1.76
CA ILE A 56 10.75 -1.38 -1.42
C ILE A 56 11.73 -2.54 -1.56
N ASP A 57 11.32 -3.77 -1.22
CA ASP A 57 12.10 -4.98 -1.46
C ASP A 57 11.45 -5.81 -2.56
N ALA A 58 11.77 -5.47 -3.81
CA ALA A 58 11.27 -6.13 -5.01
C ALA A 58 12.06 -7.39 -5.40
N SER A 59 13.10 -7.76 -4.64
CA SER A 59 14.10 -8.75 -5.06
C SER A 59 13.66 -10.21 -4.87
N SER A 60 12.57 -10.45 -4.14
CA SER A 60 12.13 -11.79 -3.74
C SER A 60 10.73 -12.15 -4.27
N ASN A 61 10.45 -13.46 -4.40
CA ASN A 61 9.10 -14.00 -4.63
C ASN A 61 8.08 -13.52 -3.58
N SER A 62 8.52 -13.00 -2.44
CA SER A 62 7.65 -12.42 -1.42
C SER A 62 7.07 -11.06 -1.83
N ALA A 63 7.75 -10.30 -2.70
CA ALA A 63 7.31 -8.97 -3.12
C ALA A 63 5.99 -9.01 -3.91
N SER A 64 5.83 -9.98 -4.81
CA SER A 64 4.60 -10.16 -5.58
C SER A 64 3.43 -10.55 -4.67
N VAL A 65 3.62 -11.49 -3.74
CA VAL A 65 2.59 -11.92 -2.78
C VAL A 65 2.15 -10.76 -1.87
N ILE A 66 3.11 -9.97 -1.38
CA ILE A 66 2.81 -8.77 -0.60
C ILE A 66 2.02 -7.77 -1.45
N ALA A 67 2.45 -7.54 -2.70
CA ALA A 67 1.77 -6.63 -3.62
C ALA A 67 0.32 -7.04 -3.90
N ASP A 68 0.11 -8.33 -4.19
CA ASP A 68 -1.21 -8.89 -4.47
C ASP A 68 -2.12 -8.79 -3.24
N THR A 69 -1.59 -9.03 -2.05
CA THR A 69 -2.35 -8.90 -0.80
C THR A 69 -2.77 -7.46 -0.56
N ILE A 70 -1.84 -6.49 -0.67
CA ILE A 70 -2.13 -5.07 -0.45
C ILE A 70 -3.12 -4.57 -1.51
N GLU A 71 -2.92 -4.93 -2.78
CA GLU A 71 -3.81 -4.55 -3.87
C GLU A 71 -5.21 -5.13 -3.69
N GLY A 72 -5.34 -6.38 -3.26
CA GLY A 72 -6.64 -7.00 -2.98
C GLY A 72 -7.41 -6.25 -1.90
N VAL A 73 -6.75 -5.88 -0.80
CA VAL A 73 -7.35 -5.07 0.26
C VAL A 73 -7.75 -3.69 -0.26
N LEU A 74 -6.90 -3.05 -1.07
CA LEU A 74 -7.22 -1.75 -1.66
C LEU A 74 -8.44 -1.81 -2.58
N ARG A 75 -8.49 -2.77 -3.51
CA ARG A 75 -9.62 -2.94 -4.44
C ARG A 75 -10.94 -3.21 -3.72
N LYS A 76 -10.89 -3.87 -2.56
CA LYS A 76 -12.07 -4.10 -1.74
C LYS A 76 -12.63 -2.82 -1.12
N HIS A 77 -11.77 -1.91 -0.64
CA HIS A 77 -12.21 -0.69 0.06
C HIS A 77 -12.32 0.54 -0.84
N LEU A 78 -11.59 0.54 -1.96
CA LEU A 78 -11.48 1.61 -2.95
C LEU A 78 -11.54 1.01 -4.37
N PRO A 79 -12.65 0.35 -4.75
CA PRO A 79 -12.78 -0.33 -6.05
C PRO A 79 -12.69 0.62 -7.25
N GLU A 80 -12.95 1.91 -7.03
CA GLU A 80 -12.86 2.95 -8.05
C GLU A 80 -11.42 3.35 -8.39
N TYR A 81 -10.43 2.91 -7.61
CA TYR A 81 -9.04 3.29 -7.79
C TYR A 81 -8.30 2.35 -8.76
N THR A 82 -7.60 2.94 -9.72
CA THR A 82 -6.61 2.21 -10.53
C THR A 82 -5.32 2.07 -9.73
N VAL A 83 -4.76 0.85 -9.72
CA VAL A 83 -3.56 0.54 -8.94
C VAL A 83 -2.35 0.46 -9.85
N ARG A 84 -1.33 1.28 -9.57
CA ARG A 84 -0.03 1.23 -10.24
C ARG A 84 1.03 0.72 -9.29
N ARG A 85 1.64 -0.42 -9.64
CA ARG A 85 2.75 -1.01 -8.90
C ARG A 85 4.06 -0.37 -9.35
N VAL A 86 4.90 -0.01 -8.39
CA VAL A 86 6.25 0.51 -8.63
C VAL A 86 7.22 -0.30 -7.78
N PHE A 87 8.05 -1.10 -8.43
CA PHE A 87 9.10 -1.86 -7.79
C PHE A 87 10.34 -0.98 -7.65
N LEU A 88 10.69 -0.63 -6.41
CA LEU A 88 11.91 0.10 -6.12
C LEU A 88 13.05 -0.91 -6.05
N LYS A 89 14.13 -0.65 -6.78
CA LYS A 89 15.38 -1.35 -6.54
C LYS A 89 15.94 -0.84 -5.20
N PRO A 90 16.48 -1.71 -4.33
CA PRO A 90 17.22 -1.22 -3.17
C PRO A 90 18.30 -0.27 -3.70
N ALA A 91 18.36 0.94 -3.14
CA ALA A 91 19.49 1.81 -3.37
C ALA A 91 20.72 1.03 -2.93
N LEU A 92 21.63 0.76 -3.87
CA LEU A 92 22.92 0.14 -3.57
C LEU A 92 23.50 0.86 -2.36
N THR A 93 23.67 0.12 -1.26
CA THR A 93 24.47 0.55 -0.13
C THR A 93 25.87 0.80 -0.68
N VAL A 94 26.28 2.07 -0.69
CA VAL A 94 27.64 2.50 -1.03
C VAL A 94 28.58 2.08 0.10
#